data_AF-A0A2E7UT69-F1
#
_entry.id   AF-A0A2E7UT69-F1
#
_cell.length_a   1.000
_cell.length_b   1.000
_cell.length_c   1.000
_cell.angle_alpha   90.00
_cell.angle_beta   90.00
_cell.angle_gamma   90.00
#
_symmetry.space_group_name_H-M   'P 1'
#
loop_
_entity.id
_entity.type
_entity.pdbx_description
1 polymer ?
#
loop_
_entity_poly.entity_id
_entity_poly.type
_entity_poly.pdbx_seq_one_letter_code
_entity_poly.pdbx_strand_id
1 'polypeptide(L)'
;MLVQRTAPEEQALRAHLRQAAQPGDLEAGWACQARCVWDDGPEDSETPARLEVCRAAISLGHESSDVWNTVGILWASRAEWSLAEAAFQRAVALDPDRSAFRDNLRRARQLARDGSP
;
A
#
# COMPACT_ATOMS: atom_id res chain seq x y z
N MET A 1 10.76 -25.89 0.49
CA MET A 1 10.95 -25.69 1.94
C MET A 1 11.02 -24.18 2.15
N LEU A 2 9.95 -23.56 2.64
CA LEU A 2 9.90 -22.10 2.83
C LEU A 2 10.77 -21.74 4.04
N VAL A 3 11.86 -21.02 3.80
CA VAL A 3 12.70 -20.47 4.87
C VAL A 3 11.87 -19.40 5.58
N GLN A 4 11.37 -19.72 6.76
CA GLN A 4 10.77 -18.76 7.68
C GLN A 4 11.91 -17.83 8.13
N ARG A 5 11.94 -16.60 7.59
CA ARG A 5 12.92 -15.59 8.01
C ARG A 5 12.55 -15.12 9.41
N THR A 6 13.52 -15.05 10.30
CA THR A 6 13.28 -14.70 11.70
C THR A 6 13.13 -13.18 11.85
N ALA A 7 12.34 -12.73 12.83
CA ALA A 7 12.08 -11.32 13.12
C ALA A 7 13.32 -10.39 13.11
N PRO A 8 14.50 -10.76 13.64
CA PRO A 8 15.68 -9.89 13.57
C PRO A 8 16.28 -9.75 12.16
N GLU A 9 16.17 -10.77 11.30
CA GLU A 9 16.61 -10.67 9.89
C GLU A 9 15.67 -9.77 9.08
N GLU A 10 14.38 -9.84 9.38
CA GLU A 10 13.38 -8.95 8.80
C GLU A 10 13.59 -7.51 9.25
N GLN A 11 13.93 -7.30 10.52
CA GLN A 11 14.23 -5.98 11.09
C GLN A 11 15.52 -5.37 10.53
N ALA A 12 16.55 -6.20 10.32
CA ALA A 12 17.79 -5.81 9.66
C ALA A 12 17.58 -5.45 8.17
N LEU A 13 16.77 -6.23 7.46
CA LEU A 13 16.38 -5.94 6.07
C LEU A 13 15.62 -4.60 5.98
N ARG A 14 14.68 -4.35 6.89
CA ARG A 14 13.95 -3.08 6.99
C ARG A 14 14.87 -1.89 7.28
N ALA A 15 15.85 -2.06 8.18
CA ALA A 15 16.82 -1.03 8.50
C ALA A 15 17.74 -0.70 7.31
N HIS A 16 18.15 -1.73 6.57
CA HIS A 16 18.96 -1.59 5.36
C HIS A 16 18.20 -0.84 4.25
N LEU A 17 16.95 -1.24 4.00
CA LEU A 17 16.07 -0.57 3.02
C LEU A 17 15.79 0.89 3.39
N ARG A 18 15.79 1.24 4.68
CA ARG A 18 15.61 2.63 5.16
C ARG A 18 16.84 3.50 4.92
N GLN A 19 18.04 2.94 5.00
CA GLN A 19 19.29 3.67 4.76
C GLN A 19 19.56 3.95 3.28
N ALA A 20 19.03 3.11 2.38
CA ALA A 20 19.18 3.24 0.94
C ALA A 20 18.27 4.28 0.26
N ALA A 21 17.41 4.95 1.01
CA ALA A 21 16.42 5.87 0.44
C ALA A 21 17.05 7.24 0.04
N GLN A 22 17.84 7.26 -1.04
CA GLN A 22 18.15 8.47 -1.80
C GLN A 22 17.11 8.67 -2.91
N PRO A 23 16.65 9.89 -3.22
CA PRO A 23 15.73 10.16 -4.33
C PRO A 23 16.45 9.91 -5.66
N GLY A 24 16.28 8.71 -6.23
CA GLY A 24 17.00 8.23 -7.41
C GLY A 24 17.46 6.77 -7.29
N ASP A 25 17.36 6.20 -6.09
CA ASP A 25 17.69 4.81 -5.82
C ASP A 25 16.46 3.90 -6.03
N LEU A 26 16.62 2.82 -6.79
CA LEU A 26 15.61 1.76 -6.94
C LEU A 26 15.20 1.18 -5.57
N GLU A 27 16.08 1.27 -4.57
CA GLU A 27 15.81 0.82 -3.20
C GLU A 27 14.79 1.72 -2.47
N ALA A 28 14.68 3.00 -2.85
CA ALA A 28 13.73 3.95 -2.25
C ALA A 28 12.26 3.60 -2.57
N GLY A 29 12.00 3.06 -3.76
CA GLY A 29 10.64 2.67 -4.15
C GLY A 29 10.18 1.40 -3.44
N TRP A 30 11.05 0.40 -3.30
CA TRP A 30 10.79 -0.79 -2.48
C TRP A 30 10.62 -0.44 -0.99
N ALA A 31 11.42 0.49 -0.47
CA ALA A 31 11.28 0.97 0.90
C ALA A 31 9.94 1.69 1.11
N CYS A 32 9.51 2.52 0.15
CA CYS A 32 8.20 3.17 0.20
C CYS A 32 7.06 2.15 0.11
N GLN A 33 7.16 1.17 -0.78
CA GLN A 33 6.20 0.07 -0.86
C GLN A 33 6.12 -0.71 0.46
N ALA A 34 7.26 -1.16 0.99
CA ALA A 34 7.29 -1.90 2.26
C ALA A 34 6.67 -1.08 3.39
N ARG A 35 7.01 0.22 3.48
CA ARG A 35 6.44 1.13 4.46
C ARG A 35 4.94 1.33 4.26
N CYS A 36 4.40 1.41 3.05
CA CYS A 36 2.94 1.56 2.93
C CYS A 36 2.16 0.27 3.21
N VAL A 37 2.76 -0.90 2.99
CA VAL A 37 2.09 -2.20 3.16
C VAL A 37 2.18 -2.73 4.60
N TRP A 38 3.28 -2.48 5.32
CA TRP A 38 3.56 -3.08 6.63
C TRP A 38 3.72 -2.11 7.79
N ASP A 39 3.33 -0.84 7.63
CA ASP A 39 3.41 0.12 8.73
C ASP A 39 2.34 -0.17 9.80
N ASP A 40 2.71 -1.04 10.73
CA ASP A 40 2.09 -1.26 12.05
C ASP A 40 2.62 -0.25 13.09
N GLY A 41 3.28 0.83 12.65
CA GLY A 41 3.83 1.86 13.52
C GLY A 41 2.73 2.60 14.30
N PRO A 42 3.04 3.10 15.52
CA PRO A 42 2.09 3.88 16.31
C PRO A 42 1.68 5.15 15.55
N GLU A 43 0.40 5.51 15.70
CA GLU A 43 -0.28 6.64 15.02
C GLU A 43 0.47 7.99 15.13
N ASP A 44 1.31 8.15 16.16
CA ASP A 44 2.10 9.36 16.47
C ASP A 44 3.55 9.35 15.96
N SER A 45 3.99 8.32 15.22
CA SER A 45 5.34 8.32 14.62
C SER A 45 5.43 9.38 13.52
N GLU A 46 6.62 9.97 13.30
CA GLU A 46 6.95 10.91 12.21
C GLU A 46 6.85 10.27 10.80
N THR A 47 5.87 9.42 10.58
CA THR A 47 5.61 8.76 9.30
C THR A 47 4.93 9.79 8.38
N PRO A 48 5.44 10.04 7.17
CA PRO A 48 4.71 10.80 6.16
C PRO A 48 3.33 10.20 5.97
N ALA A 49 2.32 11.01 5.63
CA ALA A 49 0.97 10.50 5.44
C ALA A 49 1.03 9.26 4.54
N ARG A 50 0.52 8.11 4.96
CA ARG A 50 0.76 6.81 4.28
C ARG A 50 0.40 6.83 2.78
N LEU A 51 -0.48 7.74 2.39
CA LEU A 51 -0.81 8.04 0.99
C LEU A 51 0.34 8.69 0.20
N GLU A 52 1.09 9.61 0.81
CA GLU A 52 2.33 10.19 0.23
C GLU A 52 3.38 9.12 -0.01
N VAL A 53 3.52 8.19 0.94
CA VAL A 53 4.43 7.05 0.80
C VAL A 53 4.03 6.16 -0.38
N CYS A 54 2.74 5.85 -0.52
CA CYS A 54 2.24 5.09 -1.67
C CYS A 54 2.51 5.84 -2.99
N ARG A 55 2.25 7.16 -3.03
CA ARG A 55 2.51 7.99 -4.22
C ARG A 55 3.98 7.97 -4.60
N ALA A 56 4.88 8.10 -3.63
CA ALA A 56 6.32 8.02 -3.88
C ALA A 56 6.71 6.66 -4.47
N ALA A 57 6.20 5.54 -3.93
CA ALA A 57 6.46 4.21 -4.47
C ALA A 57 6.01 4.09 -5.94
N ILE A 58 4.80 4.57 -6.25
CA ILE A 58 4.23 4.56 -7.62
C ILE A 58 5.08 5.43 -8.56
N SER A 59 5.43 6.66 -8.15
CA SER A 59 6.24 7.58 -8.97
C SER A 59 7.65 7.07 -9.26
N LEU A 60 8.21 6.25 -8.37
CA LEU A 60 9.50 5.59 -8.56
C LEU A 60 9.41 4.29 -9.39
N GLY A 61 8.22 3.89 -9.84
CA GLY A 61 8.01 2.69 -10.67
C GLY A 61 7.83 1.40 -9.87
N HIS A 62 7.73 1.47 -8.54
CA HIS A 62 7.49 0.33 -7.66
C HIS A 62 6.01 0.20 -7.32
N GLU A 63 5.15 0.33 -8.35
CA GLU A 63 3.74 0.02 -8.18
C GLU A 63 3.52 -1.49 -8.01
N SER A 64 2.60 -1.84 -7.13
CA SER A 64 2.17 -3.24 -6.95
C SER A 64 0.71 -3.28 -6.55
N SER A 65 0.11 -4.46 -6.67
CA SER A 65 -1.26 -4.70 -6.24
C SER A 65 -1.46 -4.37 -4.75
N ASP A 66 -0.47 -4.66 -3.90
CA ASP A 66 -0.46 -4.31 -2.48
C ASP A 66 -0.44 -2.78 -2.23
N VAL A 67 0.39 -2.02 -2.96
CA VAL A 67 0.42 -0.55 -2.85
C VAL A 67 -0.94 0.05 -3.23
N TRP A 68 -1.51 -0.39 -4.34
CA TRP A 68 -2.81 0.09 -4.80
C TRP A 68 -3.95 -0.31 -3.85
N ASN A 69 -3.87 -1.49 -3.23
CA ASN A 69 -4.81 -1.89 -2.20
C ASN A 69 -4.70 -1.00 -0.94
N THR A 70 -3.49 -0.67 -0.50
CA THR A 70 -3.28 0.29 0.60
C THR A 70 -3.86 1.66 0.27
N VAL A 71 -3.64 2.18 -0.96
CA VAL A 71 -4.24 3.45 -1.41
C VAL A 71 -5.76 3.39 -1.31
N GLY A 72 -6.37 2.28 -1.75
CA GLY A 72 -7.81 2.07 -1.65
C GLY A 72 -8.31 2.08 -0.21
N ILE A 73 -7.62 1.39 0.70
CA ILE A 73 -7.96 1.37 2.14
C ILE A 73 -7.90 2.78 2.75
N LEU A 74 -6.87 3.57 2.40
CA LEU A 74 -6.70 4.94 2.91
C LEU A 74 -7.78 5.92 2.42
N TRP A 75 -8.32 5.71 1.21
CA TRP A 75 -9.46 6.49 0.74
C TRP A 75 -10.78 6.00 1.34
N ALA A 76 -10.94 4.68 1.48
CA ALA A 76 -12.10 4.08 2.15
C ALA A 76 -12.23 4.55 3.60
N SER A 77 -11.13 4.69 4.35
CA SER A 77 -11.14 5.21 5.72
C SER A 77 -11.57 6.68 5.81
N ARG A 78 -11.54 7.41 4.69
CA ARG A 78 -12.04 8.79 4.57
C ARG A 78 -13.44 8.87 3.95
N ALA A 79 -14.10 7.72 3.74
CA ALA A 79 -15.37 7.59 3.03
C ALA A 79 -15.36 8.12 1.59
N GLU A 80 -14.18 8.28 0.99
CA GLU A 80 -14.00 8.67 -0.41
C GLU A 80 -14.11 7.44 -1.32
N TRP A 81 -15.31 6.88 -1.41
CA TRP A 81 -15.56 5.56 -2.00
C TRP A 81 -15.21 5.47 -3.49
N SER A 82 -15.39 6.55 -4.25
CA SER A 82 -15.02 6.61 -5.68
C SER A 82 -13.51 6.50 -5.89
N LEU A 83 -12.72 7.17 -5.04
CA LEU A 83 -11.25 7.09 -5.08
C LEU A 83 -10.76 5.71 -4.60
N ALA A 84 -11.41 5.18 -3.57
CA ALA A 84 -11.14 3.82 -3.07
C ALA A 84 -11.39 2.77 -4.15
N GLU A 85 -12.53 2.87 -4.86
CA GLU A 85 -12.87 1.99 -5.97
C GLU A 85 -11.78 2.00 -7.04
N ALA A 86 -11.38 3.18 -7.53
CA ALA A 86 -10.37 3.28 -8.59
C ALA A 86 -9.04 2.61 -8.17
N ALA A 87 -8.61 2.80 -6.92
CA ALA A 87 -7.41 2.16 -6.40
C ALA A 87 -7.55 0.64 -6.28
N PHE A 88 -8.68 0.14 -5.77
CA PHE A 88 -8.93 -1.31 -5.71
C PHE A 88 -9.06 -1.95 -7.09
N GLN A 89 -9.63 -1.24 -8.07
CA GLN A 89 -9.66 -1.71 -9.46
C GLN A 89 -8.24 -1.92 -10.00
N ARG A 90 -7.32 -0.98 -9.74
CA ARG A 90 -5.92 -1.13 -10.12
C ARG A 90 -5.22 -2.28 -9.40
N ALA A 91 -5.50 -2.47 -8.11
CA ALA A 91 -4.99 -3.61 -7.34
C ALA A 91 -5.43 -4.96 -7.93
N VAL A 92 -6.72 -5.11 -8.25
CA VAL A 92 -7.28 -6.30 -8.88
C VAL A 92 -6.74 -6.52 -10.30
N ALA A 93 -6.50 -5.45 -11.06
CA ALA A 93 -5.92 -5.56 -12.40
C ALA A 93 -4.47 -6.08 -12.38
N LEU A 94 -3.71 -5.77 -11.33
CA LEU A 94 -2.33 -6.23 -11.14
C LEU A 94 -2.24 -7.64 -10.55
N ASP A 95 -3.20 -8.03 -9.70
CA ASP A 95 -3.27 -9.36 -9.08
C ASP A 95 -4.74 -9.80 -8.96
N PRO A 96 -5.31 -10.44 -10.00
CA PRO A 96 -6.72 -10.81 -10.04
C PRO A 96 -7.07 -11.99 -9.13
N ASP A 97 -6.09 -12.82 -8.78
CA ASP A 97 -6.31 -14.06 -8.03
C ASP A 97 -6.57 -13.80 -6.54
N ARG A 98 -6.07 -12.68 -6.00
CA ARG A 98 -6.33 -12.28 -4.61
C ARG A 98 -7.79 -11.87 -4.40
N SER A 99 -8.55 -12.77 -3.77
CA SER A 99 -9.95 -12.55 -3.39
C SER A 99 -10.14 -11.31 -2.52
N ALA A 100 -9.23 -11.04 -1.59
CA ALA A 100 -9.30 -9.88 -0.70
C ALA A 100 -9.43 -8.54 -1.46
N PHE A 101 -8.71 -8.37 -2.58
CA PHE A 101 -8.78 -7.15 -3.39
C PHE A 101 -10.13 -7.03 -4.11
N ARG A 102 -10.65 -8.16 -4.61
CA ARG A 102 -11.99 -8.22 -5.21
C ARG A 102 -13.07 -7.92 -4.19
N ASP A 103 -12.92 -8.35 -2.94
CA ASP A 103 -13.86 -8.09 -1.86
C ASP A 103 -13.87 -6.60 -1.49
N ASN A 104 -12.69 -6.00 -1.35
CA ASN A 104 -12.53 -4.56 -1.14
C ASN A 104 -13.14 -3.74 -2.28
N LEU A 105 -12.91 -4.14 -3.54
CA LEU A 105 -13.51 -3.49 -4.71
C LEU A 105 -15.04 -3.59 -4.70
N ARG A 106 -15.61 -4.77 -4.40
CA ARG A 106 -17.07 -4.93 -4.33
C ARG A 106 -17.67 -4.04 -3.24
N ARG A 107 -17.05 -3.99 -2.06
CA ARG A 107 -17.50 -3.13 -0.97
C ARG A 107 -17.43 -1.64 -1.34
N ALA A 108 -16.31 -1.19 -1.91
CA ALA A 108 -16.15 0.20 -2.34
C ALA A 108 -17.21 0.60 -3.38
N ARG A 109 -17.49 -0.28 -4.35
CA ARG A 109 -18.55 -0.07 -5.37
C ARG A 109 -19.94 0.07 -4.78
N GLN A 110 -20.28 -0.75 -3.78
CA GLN A 110 -21.57 -0.66 -3.09
C GLN A 110 -21.70 0.70 -2.41
N LEU A 111 -20.70 1.06 -1.60
CA LEU A 111 -20.72 2.32 -0.85
C LEU A 111 -20.64 3.56 -1.73
N ALA A 112 -19.94 3.52 -2.87
CA ALA A 112 -19.93 4.61 -3.84
C ALA A 112 -21.30 4.84 -4.51
N ARG A 113 -22.10 3.78 -4.68
CA ARG A 113 -23.46 3.87 -5.21
C ARG A 113 -24.45 4.36 -4.16
N ASP A 114 -24.30 3.88 -2.93
CA ASP A 114 -25.15 4.21 -1.80
C ASP A 114 -24.88 5.63 -1.25
N GLY A 115 -23.72 6.20 -1.56
CA GLY A 115 -23.24 7.52 -1.13
C GLY A 115 -23.34 8.64 -2.16
N SER A 116 -24.19 8.52 -3.18
CA SER A 116 -24.64 9.72 -3.92
C SER A 116 -25.60 10.49 -3.01
N PRO A 117 -25.38 11.80 -2.75
CA PRO A 117 -26.31 12.62 -1.96
C PRO A 117 -27.72 12.63 -2.55
#